data_AF-A0A836BES4-F1
#
_entry.id   AF-A0A836BES4-F1
#
_cell.length_a   1.000
_cell.length_b   1.000
_cell.length_c   1.000
_cell.angle_alpha   90.00
_cell.angle_beta   90.00
_cell.angle_gamma   90.00
#
_symmetry.space_group_name_H-M   'P 1'
#
loop_
_entity.id
_entity.type
_entity.pdbx_description
1 polymer ?
#
loop_
_entity_poly.entity_id
_entity_poly.type
_entity_poly.pdbx_seq_one_letter_code
_entity_poly.pdbx_strand_id
1 'polypeptide(L)'
;MVEGRADVINLMRANYNNAVAIEGAKIDESIKELCEKKSQVVAFLDGDRAGGFILKELQALVNIDVVHRAPEGVEVEELTPQQIDDILRNTAEDMKAETTKPTLDDPGDKSVAEIANKVYPDLNETLEAVALDDDQKEIFKVPISEVVDKLSSQSGIKYLILDGIITQRLLDGAKQAGIECVIGHRVAKLASHDGLTLKTFTELGIA
;
A
#
# COMPACT_ATOMS: atom_id res chain seq x y z
N MET A 1 4.78 -11.70 11.25
CA MET A 1 5.56 -11.79 12.49
C MET A 1 6.01 -13.23 12.66
N VAL A 2 7.27 -13.43 13.01
CA VAL A 2 7.91 -14.74 13.20
C VAL A 2 8.71 -14.74 14.49
N GLU A 3 9.14 -15.91 14.97
CA GLU A 3 9.85 -16.03 16.24
C GLU A 3 11.29 -15.51 16.13
N GLY A 4 12.01 -16.05 15.15
CA GLY A 4 13.44 -15.89 15.01
C GLY A 4 13.87 -15.16 13.75
N ARG A 5 15.13 -14.73 13.78
CA ARG A 5 15.80 -14.07 12.66
C ARG A 5 16.03 -15.04 11.48
N ALA A 6 16.17 -16.34 11.76
CA ALA A 6 16.31 -17.38 10.75
C ALA A 6 15.02 -17.57 9.96
N ASP A 7 13.86 -17.53 10.62
CA ASP A 7 12.55 -17.52 9.98
C ASP A 7 12.43 -16.37 8.99
N VAL A 8 12.81 -15.16 9.39
CA VAL A 8 12.79 -13.97 8.51
C VAL A 8 13.61 -14.23 7.25
N ILE A 9 14.81 -14.79 7.39
CA ILE A 9 15.66 -15.13 6.24
C ILE A 9 14.96 -16.16 5.34
N ASN A 10 14.28 -17.16 5.92
CA ASN A 10 13.59 -18.17 5.15
C ASN A 10 12.36 -17.62 4.41
N LEU A 11 11.58 -16.74 5.06
CA LEU A 11 10.48 -16.00 4.44
C LEU A 11 10.98 -15.13 3.28
N MET A 12 12.11 -14.44 3.44
CA MET A 12 12.71 -13.65 2.36
C MET A 12 13.12 -14.51 1.16
N ARG A 13 13.64 -15.72 1.39
CA ARG A 13 13.93 -16.69 0.31
C ARG A 13 12.66 -17.14 -0.43
N ALA A 14 11.54 -17.18 0.27
CA ALA A 14 10.22 -17.41 -0.31
C ALA A 14 9.55 -16.14 -0.89
N ASN A 15 10.28 -15.02 -0.99
CA ASN A 15 9.81 -13.72 -1.50
C ASN A 15 8.77 -13.01 -0.61
N TYR A 16 8.70 -13.37 0.68
CA TYR A 16 7.92 -12.68 1.71
C TYR A 16 8.81 -11.70 2.48
N ASN A 17 8.94 -10.48 1.93
CA ASN A 17 9.93 -9.49 2.39
C ASN A 17 9.43 -8.59 3.53
N ASN A 18 8.15 -8.69 3.89
CA ASN A 18 7.53 -7.91 4.98
C ASN A 18 7.41 -8.78 6.25
N ALA A 19 8.55 -9.19 6.79
CA ALA A 19 8.63 -10.04 7.98
C ALA A 19 9.40 -9.34 9.10
N VAL A 20 8.96 -9.56 10.34
CA VAL A 20 9.59 -9.04 11.56
C VAL A 20 9.70 -10.19 12.55
N ALA A 21 10.89 -10.39 13.11
CA ALA A 21 11.15 -11.33 14.19
C ALA A 21 10.88 -10.65 15.54
N ILE A 22 10.34 -11.41 16.49
CA ILE A 22 10.12 -10.94 17.87
C ILE A 22 11.29 -11.28 18.81
N GLU A 23 12.24 -12.12 18.37
CA GLU A 23 13.50 -12.48 19.05
C GLU A 23 13.32 -12.81 20.54
N GLY A 24 12.47 -13.80 20.84
CA GLY A 24 12.28 -14.36 22.17
C GLY A 24 11.01 -13.90 22.88
N ALA A 25 10.96 -14.06 24.21
CA ALA A 25 9.74 -13.94 25.01
C ALA A 25 9.24 -12.51 25.23
N LYS A 26 10.11 -11.50 25.18
CA LYS A 26 9.72 -10.13 25.54
C LYS A 26 9.45 -9.28 24.30
N ILE A 27 8.18 -8.99 24.05
CA ILE A 27 7.77 -8.09 22.96
C ILE A 27 8.03 -6.64 23.35
N ASP A 28 8.85 -5.97 22.54
CA ASP A 28 9.15 -4.54 22.70
C ASP A 28 7.95 -3.65 22.34
N GLU A 29 7.87 -2.47 22.96
CA GLU A 29 6.80 -1.49 22.71
C GLU A 29 6.76 -1.03 21.25
N SER A 30 7.92 -0.99 20.59
CA SER A 30 8.03 -0.65 19.16
C SER A 30 7.30 -1.64 18.25
N ILE A 31 7.25 -2.93 18.63
CA ILE A 31 6.52 -3.95 17.89
C ILE A 31 5.02 -3.73 18.06
N LYS A 32 4.56 -3.36 19.26
CA LYS A 32 3.15 -3.05 19.51
C LYS A 32 2.69 -1.85 18.68
N GLU A 33 3.43 -0.74 18.74
CA GLU A 33 3.13 0.44 17.94
C GLU A 33 3.14 0.15 16.43
N LEU A 34 4.02 -0.75 15.98
CA LEU A 34 4.06 -1.18 14.60
C LEU A 34 2.79 -1.96 14.24
N CYS A 35 2.39 -2.93 15.08
CA CYS A 35 1.18 -3.73 14.88
C CYS A 35 -0.08 -2.85 14.84
N GLU A 36 -0.21 -1.86 15.72
CA GLU A 36 -1.36 -0.93 15.75
C GLU A 36 -1.48 -0.07 14.47
N LYS A 37 -0.37 0.23 13.81
CA LYS A 37 -0.35 1.01 12.56
C LYS A 37 -0.60 0.17 11.32
N LYS A 38 -0.61 -1.16 11.43
CA LYS A 38 -0.84 -2.06 10.30
C LYS A 38 -2.30 -2.44 10.24
N SER A 39 -2.86 -2.41 9.03
CA SER A 39 -4.24 -2.85 8.78
C SER A 39 -4.44 -4.34 9.07
N GLN A 40 -3.42 -5.16 8.85
CA GLN A 40 -3.46 -6.59 9.09
C GLN A 40 -2.11 -7.12 9.55
N VAL A 41 -2.14 -7.96 10.59
CA VAL A 41 -0.98 -8.59 11.22
C VAL A 41 -1.13 -10.11 11.14
N VAL A 42 -0.17 -10.75 10.48
CA VAL A 42 -0.09 -12.22 10.35
C VAL A 42 1.02 -12.74 11.24
N ALA A 43 0.73 -13.72 12.09
CA ALA A 43 1.73 -14.47 12.85
C ALA A 43 2.01 -15.81 12.15
N PHE A 44 3.28 -16.16 11.97
CA PHE A 44 3.70 -17.46 11.46
C PHE A 44 4.77 -18.02 12.39
N LEU A 45 4.45 -19.11 13.09
CA LEU A 45 5.25 -19.65 14.20
C LEU A 45 5.51 -21.14 14.03
N ASP A 46 6.52 -21.63 14.74
CA ASP A 46 6.97 -23.03 14.69
C ASP A 46 5.88 -24.02 15.09
N GLY A 47 5.95 -25.23 14.54
CA GLY A 47 4.97 -26.29 14.74
C GLY A 47 5.10 -27.03 16.07
N ASP A 48 5.81 -26.45 17.04
CA ASP A 48 6.19 -27.10 18.28
C ASP A 48 5.41 -26.54 19.50
N ARG A 49 5.81 -26.97 20.71
CA ARG A 49 5.17 -26.49 21.93
C ARG A 49 5.60 -25.06 22.27
N ALA A 50 6.85 -24.67 22.00
CA ALA A 50 7.36 -23.34 22.30
C ALA A 50 6.64 -22.27 21.49
N GLY A 51 6.49 -22.47 20.17
CA GLY A 51 5.74 -21.59 19.29
C GLY A 51 4.28 -21.42 19.71
N GLY A 52 3.68 -22.44 20.36
CA GLY A 52 2.35 -22.34 20.95
C GLY A 52 2.25 -21.43 22.18
N PHE A 53 3.30 -21.36 23.01
CA PHE A 53 3.35 -20.42 24.14
C PHE A 53 3.58 -18.99 23.66
N ILE A 54 4.46 -18.83 22.68
CA ILE A 54 4.75 -17.54 22.05
C ILE A 54 3.51 -16.96 21.39
N LEU A 55 2.72 -17.77 20.69
CA LEU A 55 1.45 -17.33 20.12
C LEU A 55 0.51 -16.74 21.19
N LYS A 56 0.37 -17.42 22.33
CA LYS A 56 -0.52 -16.97 23.42
C LYS A 56 -0.05 -15.65 24.02
N GLU A 57 1.26 -15.48 24.17
CA GLU A 57 1.84 -14.24 24.66
C GLU A 57 1.67 -13.10 23.66
N LEU A 58 1.92 -13.36 22.37
CA LEU A 58 1.67 -12.41 21.29
C LEU A 58 0.21 -11.95 21.26
N GLN A 59 -0.75 -12.88 21.28
CA GLN A 59 -2.18 -12.57 21.26
C GLN A 59 -2.65 -11.78 22.49
N ALA A 60 -1.95 -11.89 23.62
CA ALA A 60 -2.26 -11.11 24.81
C ALA A 60 -1.73 -9.66 24.74
N LEU A 61 -0.76 -9.39 23.87
CA LEU A 61 -0.04 -8.12 23.79
C LEU A 61 -0.32 -7.32 22.51
N VAL A 62 -0.62 -7.99 21.40
CA VAL A 62 -0.89 -7.39 20.09
C VAL A 62 -2.09 -8.06 19.42
N ASN A 63 -2.84 -7.30 18.61
CA ASN A 63 -3.90 -7.87 17.78
C ASN A 63 -3.26 -8.64 16.60
N ILE A 64 -3.64 -9.92 16.45
CA ILE A 64 -3.21 -10.77 15.35
C ILE A 64 -4.46 -11.24 14.61
N ASP A 65 -4.53 -10.93 13.32
CA ASP A 65 -5.71 -11.22 12.49
C ASP A 65 -5.66 -12.64 11.93
N VAL A 66 -4.47 -13.11 11.55
CA VAL A 66 -4.26 -14.44 10.96
C VAL A 66 -3.08 -15.12 11.62
N VAL A 67 -3.28 -16.40 11.96
CA VAL A 67 -2.24 -17.23 12.56
C VAL A 67 -1.98 -18.43 11.65
N HIS A 68 -0.73 -18.59 11.27
CA HIS A 68 -0.20 -19.76 10.60
C HIS A 68 0.78 -20.49 11.51
N ARG A 69 0.84 -21.81 11.37
CA ARG A 69 1.79 -22.67 12.08
C ARG A 69 2.50 -23.55 11.08
N ALA A 70 3.79 -23.77 11.29
CA ALA A 70 4.50 -24.83 10.60
C ALA A 70 3.90 -26.20 10.96
N PRO A 71 4.12 -27.24 10.13
CA PRO A 71 3.70 -28.60 10.44
C PRO A 71 4.22 -29.08 11.79
N GLU A 72 3.51 -30.02 12.43
CA GLU A 72 3.85 -30.48 13.77
C GLU A 72 5.31 -30.92 13.89
N GLY A 73 6.04 -30.31 14.84
CA GLY A 73 7.44 -30.60 15.10
C GLY A 73 8.43 -30.05 14.06
N VAL A 74 7.99 -29.19 13.14
CA VAL A 74 8.84 -28.53 12.15
C VAL A 74 8.97 -27.05 12.50
N GLU A 75 10.19 -26.53 12.41
CA GLU A 75 10.49 -25.11 12.61
C GLU A 75 10.32 -24.34 11.28
N VAL A 76 9.95 -23.06 11.36
CA VAL A 76 9.75 -22.22 10.16
C VAL A 76 11.05 -22.09 9.38
N GLU A 77 12.21 -22.07 10.04
CA GLU A 77 13.53 -22.06 9.41
C GLU A 77 13.85 -23.31 8.58
N GLU A 78 13.20 -24.45 8.84
CA GLU A 78 13.41 -25.71 8.14
C GLU A 78 12.53 -25.88 6.89
N LEU A 79 11.49 -25.05 6.74
CA LEU A 79 10.58 -25.14 5.62
C LEU A 79 11.28 -24.79 4.30
N THR A 80 10.91 -25.49 3.23
CA THR A 80 11.30 -25.06 1.88
C THR A 80 10.54 -23.80 1.48
N PRO A 81 11.09 -22.95 0.59
CA PRO A 81 10.38 -21.77 0.10
C PRO A 81 9.00 -22.08 -0.51
N GLN A 82 8.85 -23.23 -1.16
CA GLN A 82 7.57 -23.67 -1.71
C GLN A 82 6.55 -23.97 -0.60
N GLN A 83 6.97 -24.62 0.49
CA GLN A 83 6.07 -24.89 1.60
C GLN A 83 5.63 -23.61 2.32
N ILE A 84 6.53 -22.63 2.45
CA ILE A 84 6.16 -21.31 2.99
C ILE A 84 5.13 -20.64 2.07
N ASP A 85 5.35 -20.67 0.76
CA ASP A 85 4.39 -20.12 -0.19
C ASP A 85 3.03 -20.83 -0.10
N ASP A 86 3.00 -22.16 -0.08
CA ASP A 86 1.76 -22.93 0.01
C ASP A 86 0.95 -22.59 1.28
N ILE A 87 1.62 -22.30 2.40
CA ILE A 87 0.97 -21.92 3.66
C ILE A 87 0.45 -20.48 3.60
N LEU A 88 1.28 -19.54 3.12
CA LEU A 88 0.99 -18.10 3.21
C LEU A 88 0.24 -17.53 2.02
N ARG A 89 0.23 -18.22 0.88
CA ARG A 89 -0.26 -17.69 -0.41
C ARG A 89 -1.67 -17.15 -0.33
N ASN A 90 -2.62 -17.92 0.20
CA ASN A 90 -4.02 -17.48 0.29
C ASN A 90 -4.13 -16.21 1.14
N THR A 91 -3.50 -16.18 2.31
CA THR A 91 -3.48 -14.99 3.17
C THR A 91 -2.78 -13.81 2.52
N ALA A 92 -1.71 -14.03 1.76
CA ALA A 92 -1.01 -12.97 1.06
C ALA A 92 -1.80 -12.44 -0.15
N GLU A 93 -2.55 -13.30 -0.83
CA GLU A 93 -3.51 -12.93 -1.86
C GLU A 93 -4.68 -12.12 -1.26
N ASP A 94 -5.23 -12.56 -0.12
CA ASP A 94 -6.27 -11.83 0.62
C ASP A 94 -5.76 -10.47 1.11
N MET A 95 -4.56 -10.40 1.70
CA MET A 95 -3.91 -9.15 2.11
C MET A 95 -3.75 -8.17 0.93
N LYS A 96 -3.34 -8.68 -0.24
CA LYS A 96 -3.26 -7.87 -1.46
C LYS A 96 -4.64 -7.41 -1.92
N ALA A 97 -5.64 -8.28 -1.85
CA ALA A 97 -7.03 -7.96 -2.15
C ALA A 97 -7.59 -6.90 -1.19
N GLU A 98 -7.24 -6.92 0.09
CA GLU A 98 -7.66 -5.92 1.06
C GLU A 98 -6.93 -4.59 0.90
N THR A 99 -5.66 -4.58 0.48
CA THR A 99 -4.98 -3.35 0.05
C THR A 99 -5.47 -2.80 -1.29
N THR A 100 -6.23 -3.58 -2.07
CA THR A 100 -6.85 -3.17 -3.34
C THR A 100 -8.37 -2.98 -3.22
N LYS A 101 -8.98 -3.29 -2.07
CA LYS A 101 -10.33 -2.84 -1.76
C LYS A 101 -10.27 -1.31 -1.62
N PRO A 102 -11.06 -0.56 -2.40
CA PRO A 102 -11.16 0.88 -2.25
C PRO A 102 -11.70 1.20 -0.86
N THR A 103 -10.83 1.54 0.09
CA THR A 103 -11.28 2.19 1.32
C THR A 103 -11.60 3.63 0.99
N LEU A 104 -12.82 3.85 0.48
CA LEU A 104 -13.46 5.17 0.42
C LEU A 104 -13.86 5.58 1.86
N ASP A 105 -12.90 5.63 2.78
CA ASP A 105 -13.13 5.92 4.19
C ASP A 105 -13.18 7.42 4.49
N ASP A 106 -12.78 8.28 3.54
CA ASP A 106 -12.91 9.73 3.63
C ASP A 106 -14.11 10.25 2.80
N PRO A 107 -14.98 11.12 3.34
CA PRO A 107 -16.00 11.85 2.58
C PRO A 107 -15.44 12.57 1.33
N GLY A 108 -14.18 13.03 1.37
CA GLY A 108 -13.48 13.62 0.23
C GLY A 108 -13.06 12.62 -0.84
N ASP A 109 -12.89 11.34 -0.50
CA ASP A 109 -12.50 10.30 -1.48
C ASP A 109 -13.67 9.95 -2.42
N LYS A 110 -14.92 10.12 -1.99
CA LYS A 110 -16.09 9.92 -2.84
C LYS A 110 -16.19 10.95 -3.96
N SER A 111 -15.93 12.22 -3.67
CA SER A 111 -15.95 13.27 -4.69
C SER A 111 -14.80 13.11 -5.68
N VAL A 112 -13.61 12.73 -5.20
CA VAL A 112 -12.44 12.45 -6.03
C VAL A 112 -12.67 11.22 -6.92
N ALA A 113 -13.29 10.16 -6.40
CA ALA A 113 -13.65 8.97 -7.18
C ALA A 113 -14.68 9.29 -8.27
N GLU A 114 -15.69 10.12 -8.00
CA GLU A 114 -16.66 10.55 -9.02
C GLU A 114 -16.01 11.35 -10.14
N ILE A 115 -15.10 12.26 -9.80
CA ILE A 115 -14.33 13.05 -10.76
C ILE A 115 -13.48 12.13 -11.64
N ALA A 116 -12.72 11.23 -11.04
CA ALA A 116 -11.88 10.29 -11.76
C ALA A 116 -12.70 9.35 -12.65
N ASN A 117 -13.87 8.88 -12.21
CA ASN A 117 -14.76 8.04 -13.02
C ASN A 117 -15.30 8.75 -14.27
N LYS A 118 -15.52 10.07 -14.20
CA LYS A 118 -15.95 10.86 -15.37
C LYS A 118 -14.83 11.00 -16.40
N VAL A 119 -13.59 11.15 -15.95
CA VAL A 119 -12.44 11.47 -16.81
C VAL A 119 -11.72 10.21 -17.32
N TYR A 120 -11.68 9.14 -16.51
CA TYR A 120 -10.92 7.93 -16.80
C TYR A 120 -11.26 7.28 -18.16
N PRO A 121 -12.54 7.16 -18.59
CA PRO A 121 -12.86 6.56 -19.89
C PRO A 121 -12.24 7.30 -21.09
N ASP A 122 -12.07 8.61 -20.99
CA ASP A 122 -11.52 9.47 -22.05
C ASP A 122 -10.00 9.68 -21.93
N LEU A 123 -9.39 9.17 -20.85
CA LEU A 123 -7.99 9.36 -20.51
C LEU A 123 -7.20 8.05 -20.54
N ASN A 124 -7.83 6.91 -20.24
CA ASN A 124 -7.16 5.62 -20.20
C ASN A 124 -6.56 5.26 -21.56
N GLU A 125 -5.28 4.87 -21.58
CA GLU A 125 -4.49 4.55 -22.77
C GLU A 125 -4.18 5.73 -23.71
N THR A 126 -4.35 6.99 -23.27
CA THR A 126 -4.01 8.16 -24.10
C THR A 126 -2.64 8.78 -23.79
N LEU A 127 -2.01 8.44 -22.65
CA LEU A 127 -0.79 9.06 -22.11
C LEU A 127 -0.90 10.58 -21.90
N GLU A 128 -2.12 11.05 -21.66
CA GLU A 128 -2.42 12.45 -21.38
C GLU A 128 -2.71 12.66 -19.89
N ALA A 129 -2.80 13.94 -19.52
CA ALA A 129 -3.27 14.38 -18.22
C ALA A 129 -4.29 15.49 -18.38
N VAL A 130 -5.25 15.50 -17.46
CA VAL A 130 -6.34 16.46 -17.35
C VAL A 130 -6.21 17.17 -16.00
N ALA A 131 -6.21 18.50 -16.04
CA ALA A 131 -6.23 19.36 -14.87
C ALA A 131 -7.63 19.97 -14.71
N LEU A 132 -8.16 19.92 -13.49
CA LEU A 132 -9.49 20.42 -13.15
C LEU A 132 -9.41 21.47 -12.04
N ASP A 133 -10.32 22.44 -12.07
CA ASP A 133 -10.54 23.40 -11.00
C ASP A 133 -11.45 22.86 -9.87
N ASP A 134 -11.75 23.71 -8.89
CA ASP A 134 -12.67 23.45 -7.78
C ASP A 134 -14.09 23.06 -8.23
N ASP A 135 -14.53 23.54 -9.40
CA ASP A 135 -15.85 23.30 -9.98
C ASP A 135 -15.89 22.07 -10.92
N GLN A 136 -14.83 21.25 -10.92
CA GLN A 136 -14.66 20.09 -11.80
C GLN A 136 -14.59 20.44 -13.29
N LYS A 137 -14.22 21.68 -13.63
CA LYS A 137 -14.09 22.13 -15.00
C LYS A 137 -12.67 21.92 -15.49
N GLU A 138 -12.54 21.42 -16.71
CA GLU A 138 -11.25 21.26 -17.36
C GLU A 138 -10.56 22.61 -17.58
N ILE A 139 -9.37 22.74 -16.99
CA ILE A 139 -8.44 23.85 -17.21
C ILE A 139 -7.60 23.54 -18.44
N PHE A 140 -7.04 22.33 -18.51
CA PHE A 140 -6.32 21.83 -19.67
C PHE A 140 -6.30 20.30 -19.74
N LYS A 141 -6.15 19.79 -20.97
CA LYS A 141 -5.78 18.42 -21.29
C LYS A 141 -4.54 18.43 -22.18
N VAL A 142 -3.46 17.78 -21.75
CA VAL A 142 -2.17 17.75 -22.46
C VAL A 142 -1.45 16.41 -22.30
N PRO A 143 -0.52 16.05 -23.19
CA PRO A 143 0.37 14.90 -22.99
C PRO A 143 1.15 14.99 -21.67
N ILE A 144 1.44 13.86 -21.02
CA ILE A 144 2.17 13.82 -19.74
C ILE A 144 3.50 14.58 -19.78
N SER A 145 4.19 14.57 -20.92
CA SER A 145 5.45 15.29 -21.12
C SER A 145 5.33 16.80 -20.93
N GLU A 146 4.16 17.38 -21.19
CA GLU A 146 3.90 18.83 -21.15
C GLU A 146 3.27 19.30 -19.83
N VAL A 147 2.89 18.36 -18.96
CA VAL A 147 2.17 18.67 -17.73
C VAL A 147 2.96 19.60 -16.83
N VAL A 148 4.25 19.32 -16.61
CA VAL A 148 5.10 20.14 -15.73
C VAL A 148 5.19 21.59 -16.23
N ASP A 149 5.23 21.79 -17.55
CA ASP A 149 5.31 23.12 -18.15
C ASP A 149 3.96 23.85 -17.99
N LYS A 150 2.84 23.15 -18.14
CA LYS A 150 1.50 23.71 -17.88
C LYS A 150 1.28 24.06 -16.41
N LEU A 151 1.70 23.19 -15.49
CA LEU A 151 1.61 23.44 -14.04
C LEU A 151 2.40 24.68 -13.61
N SER A 152 3.48 25.03 -14.32
CA SER A 152 4.26 26.24 -14.03
C SER A 152 3.61 27.55 -14.53
N SER A 153 2.67 27.45 -15.49
CA SER A 153 2.07 28.60 -16.18
C SER A 153 0.58 28.81 -15.86
N GLN A 154 -0.07 27.81 -15.27
CA GLN A 154 -1.49 27.81 -14.93
C GLN A 154 -1.64 27.69 -13.41
N SER A 155 -2.65 28.35 -12.85
CA SER A 155 -2.98 28.32 -11.43
C SER A 155 -4.48 28.10 -11.22
N GLY A 156 -4.89 27.79 -9.98
CA GLY A 156 -6.29 27.44 -9.67
C GLY A 156 -6.63 25.98 -10.01
N ILE A 157 -5.62 25.12 -10.13
CA ILE A 157 -5.80 23.69 -10.36
C ILE A 157 -5.96 23.01 -9.01
N LYS A 158 -7.06 22.28 -8.84
CA LYS A 158 -7.32 21.52 -7.62
C LYS A 158 -7.03 20.03 -7.79
N TYR A 159 -7.38 19.49 -8.94
CA TYR A 159 -7.23 18.07 -9.27
C TYR A 159 -6.39 17.88 -10.52
N LEU A 160 -5.47 16.93 -10.48
CA LEU A 160 -4.67 16.50 -11.63
C LEU A 160 -4.83 15.00 -11.84
N ILE A 161 -5.29 14.61 -13.01
CA ILE A 161 -5.58 13.21 -13.36
C ILE A 161 -4.71 12.87 -14.56
N LEU A 162 -3.96 11.77 -14.51
CA LEU A 162 -3.04 11.39 -15.59
C LEU A 162 -3.07 9.89 -15.91
N ASP A 163 -2.94 9.56 -17.19
CA ASP A 163 -2.75 8.19 -17.69
C ASP A 163 -1.28 7.77 -17.59
N GLY A 164 -0.78 7.64 -16.37
CA GLY A 164 0.61 7.30 -16.16
C GLY A 164 1.07 7.23 -14.71
N ILE A 165 2.39 7.23 -14.55
CA ILE A 165 3.06 7.09 -13.26
C ILE A 165 3.22 8.48 -12.63
N ILE A 166 2.78 8.62 -11.38
CA ILE A 166 3.03 9.79 -10.54
C ILE A 166 4.50 9.76 -10.11
N THR A 167 5.32 10.63 -10.72
CA THR A 167 6.76 10.78 -10.44
C THR A 167 7.04 11.93 -9.48
N GLN A 168 8.23 11.95 -8.87
CA GLN A 168 8.65 13.06 -7.98
C GLN A 168 8.64 14.42 -8.70
N ARG A 169 9.08 14.48 -9.98
CA ARG A 169 9.08 15.73 -10.75
C ARG A 169 7.66 16.27 -10.97
N LEU A 170 6.70 15.39 -11.22
CA LEU A 170 5.29 15.77 -11.38
C LEU A 170 4.70 16.23 -10.04
N LEU A 171 5.03 15.52 -8.96
CA LEU A 171 4.63 15.89 -7.60
C LEU A 171 5.15 17.28 -7.20
N ASP A 172 6.42 17.56 -7.45
CA ASP A 172 7.04 18.85 -7.13
C ASP A 172 6.37 19.98 -7.93
N GLY A 173 6.07 19.74 -9.21
CA GLY A 173 5.32 20.68 -10.05
C GLY A 173 3.89 20.89 -9.54
N ALA A 174 3.21 19.83 -9.11
CA ALA A 174 1.87 19.91 -8.58
C ALA A 174 1.80 20.70 -7.27
N LYS A 175 2.80 20.52 -6.40
CA LYS A 175 2.95 21.27 -5.15
C LYS A 175 3.15 22.77 -5.41
N GLN A 176 3.95 23.12 -6.41
CA GLN A 176 4.16 24.53 -6.80
C GLN A 176 2.90 25.17 -7.38
N ALA A 177 2.09 24.39 -8.11
CA ALA A 177 0.82 24.83 -8.68
C ALA A 177 -0.32 24.94 -7.63
N GLY A 178 -0.10 24.45 -6.40
CA GLY A 178 -1.10 24.46 -5.34
C GLY A 178 -2.18 23.39 -5.48
N ILE A 179 -1.88 22.27 -6.15
CA ILE A 179 -2.80 21.16 -6.35
C ILE A 179 -3.02 20.42 -5.03
N GLU A 180 -4.28 20.09 -4.74
CA GLU A 180 -4.66 19.33 -3.54
C GLU A 180 -4.61 17.82 -3.79
N CYS A 181 -4.97 17.37 -4.99
CA CYS A 181 -5.06 15.94 -5.29
C CYS A 181 -4.52 15.57 -6.69
N VAL A 182 -3.73 14.48 -6.73
CA VAL A 182 -3.19 13.89 -7.96
C VAL A 182 -3.61 12.42 -8.07
N ILE A 183 -4.15 12.05 -9.23
CA ILE A 183 -4.67 10.72 -9.54
C ILE A 183 -3.94 10.14 -10.75
N GLY A 184 -3.49 8.89 -10.66
CA GLY A 184 -2.88 8.20 -11.80
C GLY A 184 -2.94 6.69 -11.70
N HIS A 185 -2.28 5.95 -12.58
CA HIS A 185 -2.28 4.48 -12.53
C HIS A 185 -1.41 3.96 -11.39
N ARG A 186 -0.28 4.61 -11.14
CA ARG A 186 0.72 4.13 -10.17
C ARG A 186 1.48 5.29 -9.56
N VAL A 187 1.91 5.11 -8.31
CA VAL A 187 2.80 6.05 -7.62
C VAL A 187 4.23 5.49 -7.63
N ALA A 188 5.21 6.30 -8.06
CA ALA A 188 6.61 5.93 -7.99
C ALA A 188 7.11 5.93 -6.53
N LYS A 189 8.35 5.48 -6.27
CA LYS A 189 8.95 5.59 -4.94
C LYS A 189 9.25 7.06 -4.63
N LEU A 190 8.38 7.71 -3.86
CA LEU A 190 8.48 9.13 -3.48
C LEU A 190 9.19 9.29 -2.14
N ALA A 191 9.86 10.43 -1.94
CA ALA A 191 10.62 10.71 -0.72
C ALA A 191 9.77 11.34 0.41
N SER A 192 8.69 12.06 0.08
CA SER A 192 7.70 12.62 1.01
C SER A 192 6.40 12.97 0.27
N HIS A 193 5.26 12.95 0.97
CA HIS A 193 3.92 13.28 0.45
C HIS A 193 3.39 14.65 0.93
N ASP A 194 4.25 15.52 1.48
CA ASP A 194 3.99 16.87 2.04
C ASP A 194 2.65 17.55 1.62
N GLY A 195 1.55 17.14 2.26
CA GLY A 195 0.24 17.79 2.14
C GLY A 195 -0.52 17.59 0.82
N LEU A 196 -0.06 16.72 -0.09
CA LEU A 196 -0.79 16.36 -1.32
C LEU A 196 -1.48 15.00 -1.18
N THR A 197 -2.75 14.94 -1.58
CA THR A 197 -3.50 13.69 -1.66
C THR A 197 -3.15 12.96 -2.95
N LEU A 198 -2.46 11.83 -2.84
CA LEU A 198 -2.16 10.96 -3.98
C LEU A 198 -3.12 9.78 -3.96
N LYS A 199 -3.76 9.52 -5.10
CA LYS A 199 -4.63 8.37 -5.29
C LYS A 199 -4.28 7.64 -6.58
N THR A 200 -4.51 6.34 -6.60
CA THR A 200 -4.47 5.55 -7.84
C THR A 200 -5.87 5.18 -8.31
N PHE A 201 -6.04 4.94 -9.61
CA PHE A 201 -7.33 4.45 -10.15
C PHE A 201 -7.77 3.15 -9.48
N THR A 202 -6.82 2.27 -9.12
CA THR A 202 -7.10 1.03 -8.37
C THR A 202 -7.57 1.31 -6.95
N GLU A 203 -6.94 2.24 -6.23
CA GLU A 203 -7.39 2.66 -4.90
C GLU A 203 -8.80 3.30 -4.92
N LEU A 204 -9.20 3.91 -6.04
CA LEU A 204 -10.53 4.49 -6.23
C LEU A 204 -11.55 3.48 -6.78
N GLY A 205 -11.15 2.24 -7.08
CA GLY A 205 -12.03 1.20 -7.63
C GLY A 205 -12.47 1.43 -9.08
N ILE A 206 -11.68 2.18 -9.84
CA ILE A 206 -11.98 2.58 -11.22
C ILE A 206 -11.31 1.63 -12.22
N ALA A 207 -10.14 1.10 -11.87
CA ALA A 207 -9.30 0.23 -12.69
C ALA A 207 -8.85 -1.04 -11.94
#